data_AF-A0A959UUN5-F1
#
_entry.id   AF-A0A959UUN5-F1
#
_cell.length_a   1.000
_cell.length_b   1.000
_cell.length_c   1.000
_cell.angle_alpha   90.00
_cell.angle_beta   90.00
_cell.angle_gamma   90.00
#
_symmetry.space_group_name_H-M   'P 1'
#
loop_
_entity.id
_entity.type
_entity.pdbx_description
1 polymer ?
#
loop_
_entity_poly.entity_id
_entity_poly.type
_entity_poly.pdbx_seq_one_letter_code
_entity_poly.pdbx_strand_id
1 'polypeptide(L)'
;GCYDRYGSGTTCNWIDITDVPAGEYTLVLRTNWQQAPDALGRHEQDYTNNYAQLCIEITRDQNDVPSFSVLQNCPTWTDCAGIPYGDSRYDCTGTCGGITQTGDLNSDAQRDAADAIEYVTGILGNDVSASACTDLNGDGLITVTDGALLANCYNTQDAHDQSPHVLHYHPWCDYPRGWLSTLDTAWLSLGNFDPVGKTVDIFLKNPNSRVLGYEFDLSGLTIQSVENLSPNVMNEMAVSSSLGGTKVIGLSYIDSSIVKSSAPMPLCRVHYLTLTDAQICIADIADIVNEDANNIIHHGTGDCLTVPNTVV
;
A
#
# COMPACT_ATOMS: atom_id res chain seq x y z
N GLY A 1 32.27 16.93 -32.43
CA GLY A 1 31.61 16.88 -31.12
C GLY A 1 32.25 15.78 -30.28
N CYS A 2 32.10 15.88 -28.96
CA CYS A 2 32.35 14.77 -28.03
C CYS A 2 31.03 14.04 -27.75
N TYR A 3 31.07 12.87 -27.12
CA TYR A 3 29.89 12.15 -26.64
C TYR A 3 30.16 11.55 -25.26
N ASP A 4 29.11 11.30 -24.50
CA ASP A 4 29.14 10.53 -23.25
C ASP A 4 28.52 9.14 -23.50
N ARG A 5 29.09 8.09 -22.90
CA ARG A 5 28.70 6.70 -23.16
C ARG A 5 28.57 5.91 -21.87
N TYR A 6 27.37 5.40 -21.64
CA TYR A 6 27.05 4.41 -20.63
C TYR A 6 26.94 3.03 -21.30
N GLY A 7 27.77 2.08 -20.88
CA GLY A 7 27.85 0.75 -21.49
C GLY A 7 26.86 -0.23 -20.85
N SER A 8 26.65 -1.39 -21.47
CA SER A 8 25.75 -2.44 -20.95
C SER A 8 26.22 -3.10 -19.63
N GLY A 9 27.44 -2.79 -19.17
CA GLY A 9 27.95 -3.21 -17.86
C GLY A 9 27.91 -2.11 -16.81
N THR A 10 27.38 -0.92 -17.13
CA THR A 10 27.24 0.16 -16.16
C THR A 10 26.00 -0.08 -15.30
N THR A 11 26.14 0.05 -13.98
CA THR A 11 25.02 -0.05 -13.04
C THR A 11 23.89 0.92 -13.43
N CYS A 12 22.64 0.47 -13.30
CA CYS A 12 21.42 1.20 -13.68
C CYS A 12 21.24 1.48 -15.19
N ASN A 13 22.08 0.92 -16.07
CA ASN A 13 21.88 1.03 -17.52
C ASN A 13 21.10 -0.18 -18.08
N TRP A 14 19.94 -0.45 -17.49
CA TRP A 14 19.02 -1.53 -17.83
C TRP A 14 17.59 -1.14 -17.44
N ILE A 15 16.61 -1.84 -18.00
CA ILE A 15 15.19 -1.72 -17.63
C ILE A 15 14.75 -3.09 -17.13
N ASP A 16 14.14 -3.13 -15.93
CA ASP A 16 13.60 -4.38 -15.41
C ASP A 16 12.37 -4.77 -16.23
N ILE A 17 12.32 -6.03 -16.65
CA ILE A 17 11.15 -6.60 -17.32
C ILE A 17 10.63 -7.85 -16.58
N THR A 18 11.07 -8.06 -15.33
CA THR A 18 10.69 -9.23 -14.51
C THR A 18 9.18 -9.35 -14.36
N ASP A 19 8.48 -8.22 -14.20
CA ASP A 19 7.03 -8.20 -13.98
C ASP A 19 6.24 -7.64 -15.18
N VAL A 20 6.90 -7.44 -16.33
CA VAL A 20 6.26 -6.95 -17.55
C VAL A 20 5.69 -8.14 -18.34
N PRO A 21 4.37 -8.24 -18.58
CA PRO A 21 3.78 -9.37 -19.29
C PRO A 21 4.36 -9.58 -20.71
N ALA A 22 4.14 -10.77 -21.27
CA ALA A 22 4.45 -11.00 -22.67
C ALA A 22 3.56 -10.12 -23.59
N GLY A 23 4.14 -9.56 -24.65
CA GLY A 23 3.43 -8.67 -25.56
C GLY A 23 4.35 -7.76 -26.36
N GLU A 24 3.76 -6.94 -27.23
CA GLU A 24 4.48 -5.91 -27.98
C GLU A 24 4.51 -4.60 -27.19
N TYR A 25 5.70 -4.00 -27.07
CA TYR A 25 5.95 -2.78 -26.33
C TYR A 25 6.78 -1.82 -27.17
N THR A 26 6.65 -0.51 -26.89
CA THR A 26 7.56 0.51 -27.41
C THR A 26 8.44 1.02 -26.29
N LEU A 27 9.76 0.84 -26.42
CA LEU A 27 10.74 1.45 -25.55
C LEU A 27 11.12 2.82 -26.11
N VAL A 28 10.91 3.87 -25.32
CA VAL A 28 11.30 5.25 -25.65
C VAL A 28 12.40 5.70 -24.70
N LEU A 29 13.57 6.02 -25.26
CA LEU A 29 14.70 6.62 -24.57
C LEU A 29 14.61 8.13 -24.76
N ARG A 30 14.74 8.88 -23.66
CA ARG A 30 14.63 10.34 -23.66
C ARG A 30 15.85 10.95 -22.99
N THR A 31 16.48 11.90 -23.65
CA THR A 31 17.61 12.67 -23.11
C THR A 31 17.13 14.07 -22.78
N ASN A 32 17.46 14.60 -21.59
CA ASN A 32 17.06 15.96 -21.17
C ASN A 32 15.57 16.30 -21.44
N TRP A 33 14.67 15.37 -21.11
CA TRP A 33 13.23 15.52 -21.38
C TRP A 33 12.59 16.69 -20.61
N GLN A 34 13.18 17.09 -19.48
CA GLN A 34 12.78 18.28 -18.71
C GLN A 34 13.24 19.60 -19.33
N GLN A 35 14.01 19.57 -20.42
CA GLN A 35 14.60 20.73 -21.09
C GLN A 35 15.44 21.61 -20.14
N ALA A 36 16.04 20.97 -19.14
CA ALA A 36 16.85 21.65 -18.14
C ALA A 36 18.13 22.22 -18.78
N PRO A 37 18.63 23.37 -18.27
CA PRO A 37 19.94 23.86 -18.68
C PRO A 37 21.07 22.99 -18.12
N ASP A 38 22.24 23.05 -18.77
CA ASP A 38 23.47 22.50 -18.22
C ASP A 38 23.90 23.21 -16.93
N ALA A 39 24.96 22.70 -16.27
CA ALA A 39 25.49 23.29 -15.04
C ALA A 39 25.99 24.75 -15.18
N LEU A 40 26.11 25.28 -16.40
CA LEU A 40 26.50 26.65 -16.71
C LEU A 40 25.32 27.51 -17.20
N GLY A 41 24.09 26.99 -17.14
CA GLY A 41 22.87 27.71 -17.55
C GLY A 41 22.60 27.68 -19.05
N ARG A 42 23.25 26.80 -19.82
CA ARG A 42 23.07 26.72 -21.28
C ARG A 42 21.96 25.73 -21.63
N HIS A 43 21.08 26.14 -22.54
CA HIS A 43 20.03 25.28 -23.08
C HIS A 43 20.45 24.62 -24.39
N GLU A 44 19.84 23.48 -24.72
CA GLU A 44 20.01 22.85 -26.02
C GLU A 44 19.41 23.73 -27.12
N GLN A 45 19.96 23.61 -28.33
CA GLN A 45 19.49 24.40 -29.48
C GLN A 45 18.26 23.78 -30.16
N ASP A 46 18.07 22.48 -29.96
CA ASP A 46 17.00 21.68 -30.52
C ASP A 46 16.70 20.54 -29.54
N TYR A 47 15.42 20.33 -29.23
CA TYR A 47 14.93 19.26 -28.37
C TYR A 47 14.18 18.17 -29.16
N THR A 48 13.99 18.37 -30.47
CA THR A 48 13.21 17.45 -31.31
C THR A 48 13.97 16.15 -31.63
N ASN A 49 15.27 16.12 -31.36
CA ASN A 49 16.15 14.96 -31.53
C ASN A 49 16.55 14.29 -30.21
N ASN A 50 15.89 14.64 -29.10
CA ASN A 50 16.18 14.12 -27.76
C ASN A 50 15.54 12.74 -27.49
N TYR A 51 14.94 12.13 -28.50
CA TYR A 51 14.19 10.89 -28.40
C TYR A 51 14.78 9.83 -29.31
N ALA A 52 14.85 8.60 -28.80
CA ALA A 52 15.06 7.40 -29.61
C ALA A 52 14.02 6.35 -29.19
N GLN A 53 13.59 5.51 -30.13
CA GLN A 53 12.66 4.43 -29.81
C GLN A 53 13.01 3.13 -30.51
N LEU A 54 12.55 2.04 -29.93
CA LEU A 54 12.51 0.73 -30.57
C LEU A 54 11.32 -0.05 -30.05
N CYS A 55 10.74 -0.89 -30.91
CA CYS A 55 9.62 -1.74 -30.53
C CYS A 55 10.17 -3.12 -30.23
N ILE A 56 9.70 -3.72 -29.14
CA ILE A 56 10.11 -5.04 -28.70
C ILE A 56 8.89 -5.94 -28.55
N GLU A 57 9.09 -7.22 -28.78
CA GLU A 57 8.18 -8.26 -28.31
C GLU A 57 8.83 -8.93 -27.10
N ILE A 58 8.17 -8.84 -25.95
CA ILE A 58 8.54 -9.56 -24.73
C ILE A 58 7.87 -10.93 -24.78
N THR A 59 8.66 -11.97 -24.54
CA THR A 59 8.23 -13.37 -24.47
C THR A 59 8.57 -13.96 -23.11
N ARG A 60 7.78 -14.92 -22.63
CA ARG A 60 8.01 -15.67 -21.39
C ARG A 60 8.29 -17.14 -21.72
N ASP A 61 9.26 -17.75 -21.04
CA ASP A 61 9.48 -19.21 -21.15
C ASP A 61 8.54 -20.01 -20.24
N GLN A 62 8.72 -21.34 -20.16
CA GLN A 62 7.88 -22.21 -19.33
C GLN A 62 8.03 -21.97 -17.81
N ASN A 63 9.11 -21.32 -17.38
CA ASN A 63 9.36 -20.93 -15.99
C ASN A 63 9.08 -19.43 -15.77
N ASP A 64 8.36 -18.80 -16.70
CA ASP A 64 8.03 -17.37 -16.68
C ASP A 64 9.25 -16.43 -16.75
N VAL A 65 10.39 -16.91 -17.24
CA VAL A 65 11.58 -16.06 -17.42
C VAL A 65 11.39 -15.19 -18.66
N PRO A 66 11.55 -13.85 -18.55
CA PRO A 66 11.35 -12.94 -19.67
C PRO A 66 12.55 -12.94 -20.63
N SER A 67 12.24 -12.78 -21.92
CA SER A 67 13.18 -12.51 -23.01
C SER A 67 12.53 -11.51 -23.97
N PHE A 68 13.31 -10.92 -24.88
CA PHE A 68 12.77 -9.99 -25.86
C PHE A 68 13.40 -10.14 -27.25
N SER A 69 12.64 -9.72 -28.26
CA SER A 69 13.13 -9.54 -29.63
C SER A 69 12.82 -8.11 -30.10
N VAL A 70 13.61 -7.58 -31.04
CA VAL A 70 13.37 -6.24 -31.61
C VAL A 70 12.52 -6.37 -32.87
N LEU A 71 11.44 -5.61 -32.92
CA LEU A 71 10.50 -5.57 -34.04
C LEU A 71 10.99 -4.62 -35.13
N GLN A 72 10.82 -5.01 -36.41
CA GLN A 72 11.25 -4.18 -37.54
C GLN A 72 10.39 -2.93 -37.75
N ASN A 73 9.08 -3.06 -37.56
CA ASN A 73 8.14 -1.95 -37.72
C ASN A 73 7.91 -1.33 -36.35
N CYS A 74 8.28 -0.05 -36.20
CA CYS A 74 8.05 0.68 -34.97
C CYS A 74 7.48 2.07 -35.29
N PRO A 75 6.15 2.22 -35.32
CA PRO A 75 5.50 3.51 -35.47
C PRO A 75 5.93 4.47 -34.36
N THR A 76 6.01 5.77 -34.67
CA THR A 76 6.30 6.80 -33.67
C THR A 76 5.37 6.65 -32.47
N TRP A 77 5.96 6.52 -31.28
CA TRP A 77 5.19 6.48 -30.04
C TRP A 77 4.48 7.81 -29.84
N THR A 78 3.20 7.74 -29.52
CA THR A 78 2.37 8.89 -29.13
C THR A 78 1.85 8.67 -27.73
N ASP A 79 1.78 9.75 -26.96
CA ASP A 79 1.15 9.72 -25.65
C ASP A 79 -0.38 9.52 -25.75
N CYS A 80 -1.09 9.49 -24.62
CA CYS A 80 -2.54 9.28 -24.64
C CYS A 80 -3.31 10.40 -25.35
N ALA A 81 -2.71 11.58 -25.54
CA ALA A 81 -3.31 12.72 -26.23
C ALA A 81 -3.01 12.70 -27.75
N GLY A 82 -2.30 11.67 -28.23
CA GLY A 82 -1.90 11.55 -29.62
C GLY A 82 -0.69 12.44 -29.97
N ILE A 83 0.03 12.97 -28.99
CA ILE A 83 1.21 13.81 -29.21
C ILE A 83 2.44 12.90 -29.36
N PRO A 84 3.17 12.96 -30.48
CA PRO A 84 4.42 12.25 -30.66
C PRO A 84 5.40 12.56 -29.52
N TYR A 85 5.90 11.52 -28.85
CA TYR A 85 6.85 11.66 -27.73
C TYR A 85 6.37 12.54 -26.56
N GLY A 86 5.05 12.78 -26.43
CA GLY A 86 4.48 13.56 -25.33
C GLY A 86 4.54 12.87 -23.95
N ASP A 87 4.05 13.57 -22.93
CA ASP A 87 4.11 13.11 -21.52
C ASP A 87 2.75 12.83 -20.91
N SER A 88 1.67 12.98 -21.68
CA SER A 88 0.32 12.79 -21.18
C SER A 88 0.10 11.31 -20.82
N ARG A 89 -0.27 11.07 -19.56
CA ARG A 89 -0.64 9.74 -19.06
C ARG A 89 -2.10 9.74 -18.66
N TYR A 90 -2.72 8.57 -18.68
CA TYR A 90 -4.02 8.41 -18.06
C TYR A 90 -3.88 8.54 -16.54
N ASP A 91 -4.78 9.29 -15.93
CA ASP A 91 -4.96 9.26 -14.48
C ASP A 91 -5.75 8.02 -14.05
N CYS A 92 -5.96 7.86 -12.76
CA CYS A 92 -6.67 6.69 -12.22
C CYS A 92 -8.16 6.62 -12.62
N THR A 93 -8.74 7.71 -13.14
CA THR A 93 -10.11 7.76 -13.67
C THR A 93 -10.18 7.39 -15.15
N GLY A 94 -9.03 7.19 -15.80
CA GLY A 94 -8.93 6.96 -17.24
C GLY A 94 -8.94 8.25 -18.06
N THR A 95 -8.70 9.41 -17.44
CA THR A 95 -8.61 10.70 -18.13
C THR A 95 -7.18 10.96 -18.57
N CYS A 96 -6.97 11.13 -19.89
CA CYS A 96 -5.66 11.48 -20.42
C CYS A 96 -5.22 12.89 -19.98
N GLY A 97 -4.05 13.01 -19.36
CA GLY A 97 -3.57 14.26 -18.77
C GLY A 97 -4.41 14.70 -17.57
N GLY A 98 -5.17 13.79 -16.97
CA GLY A 98 -5.93 14.04 -15.76
C GLY A 98 -5.03 14.25 -14.54
N ILE A 99 -5.60 14.85 -13.50
CA ILE A 99 -4.86 15.25 -12.29
C ILE A 99 -5.24 14.42 -11.05
N THR A 100 -6.22 13.51 -11.19
CA THR A 100 -6.67 12.69 -10.07
C THR A 100 -5.61 11.65 -9.74
N GLN A 101 -5.19 11.58 -8.47
CA GLN A 101 -4.12 10.70 -8.04
C GLN A 101 -4.70 9.46 -7.35
N THR A 102 -4.11 8.29 -7.59
CA THR A 102 -4.41 7.09 -6.80
C THR A 102 -4.01 7.35 -5.34
N GLY A 103 -4.94 7.14 -4.42
CA GLY A 103 -4.76 7.39 -2.99
C GLY A 103 -5.13 8.80 -2.49
N ASP A 104 -5.53 9.73 -3.37
CA ASP A 104 -6.11 11.03 -2.98
C ASP A 104 -7.63 10.87 -2.83
N LEU A 105 -8.08 10.54 -1.62
CA LEU A 105 -9.48 10.21 -1.33
C LEU A 105 -10.30 11.47 -1.12
N ASN A 106 -9.72 12.49 -0.49
CA ASN A 106 -10.42 13.72 -0.16
C ASN A 106 -10.48 14.72 -1.35
N SER A 107 -9.79 14.41 -2.46
CA SER A 107 -9.72 15.20 -3.69
C SER A 107 -9.11 16.59 -3.52
N ASP A 108 -8.13 16.75 -2.63
CA ASP A 108 -7.40 17.99 -2.41
C ASP A 108 -6.06 18.07 -3.18
N ALA A 109 -5.79 17.04 -4.01
CA ALA A 109 -4.56 16.86 -4.79
C ALA A 109 -3.29 16.60 -3.97
N GLN A 110 -3.42 16.36 -2.67
CA GLN A 110 -2.38 15.81 -1.82
C GLN A 110 -2.63 14.32 -1.57
N ARG A 111 -1.59 13.63 -1.12
CA ARG A 111 -1.65 12.22 -0.70
C ARG A 111 -1.00 12.16 0.67
N ASP A 112 -1.80 12.37 1.71
CA ASP A 112 -1.29 12.60 3.06
C ASP A 112 -2.05 11.82 4.14
N ALA A 113 -1.82 12.20 5.40
CA ALA A 113 -2.45 11.54 6.53
C ALA A 113 -3.99 11.66 6.53
N ALA A 114 -4.57 12.73 5.94
CA ALA A 114 -6.01 12.90 5.85
C ALA A 114 -6.63 11.82 4.96
N ASP A 115 -6.01 11.49 3.83
CA ASP A 115 -6.46 10.40 2.96
C ASP A 115 -6.36 9.04 3.63
N ALA A 116 -5.28 8.79 4.39
CA ALA A 116 -5.09 7.52 5.10
C ALA A 116 -6.15 7.33 6.21
N ILE A 117 -6.54 8.43 6.88
CA ILE A 117 -7.65 8.44 7.83
C ILE A 117 -8.99 8.20 7.12
N GLU A 118 -9.15 8.71 5.90
CA GLU A 118 -10.35 8.50 5.10
C GLU A 118 -10.51 7.04 4.65
N TYR A 119 -9.41 6.33 4.34
CA TYR A 119 -9.46 4.88 4.15
C TYR A 119 -10.04 4.16 5.37
N VAL A 120 -9.49 4.40 6.57
CA VAL A 120 -9.96 3.75 7.79
C VAL A 120 -11.43 4.07 8.08
N THR A 121 -11.83 5.33 7.90
CA THR A 121 -13.22 5.77 8.10
C THR A 121 -14.15 5.15 7.07
N GLY A 122 -13.72 5.11 5.81
CA GLY A 122 -14.44 4.52 4.68
C GLY A 122 -14.64 3.01 4.82
N ILE A 123 -13.63 2.28 5.30
CA ILE A 123 -13.74 0.84 5.60
C ILE A 123 -14.77 0.60 6.71
N LEU A 124 -14.74 1.40 7.79
CA LEU A 124 -15.69 1.28 8.90
C LEU A 124 -17.11 1.66 8.52
N GLY A 125 -17.28 2.60 7.58
CA GLY A 125 -18.58 3.02 7.03
C GLY A 125 -19.08 2.16 5.88
N ASN A 126 -18.20 1.34 5.27
CA ASN A 126 -18.43 0.68 3.99
C ASN A 126 -18.78 1.70 2.88
N ASP A 127 -18.06 2.84 2.88
CA ASP A 127 -18.28 4.01 2.02
C ASP A 127 -17.22 4.15 0.90
N VAL A 128 -16.22 3.25 0.86
CA VAL A 128 -15.16 3.23 -0.17
C VAL A 128 -15.17 1.87 -0.87
N SER A 129 -15.05 1.89 -2.21
CA SER A 129 -15.01 0.69 -3.05
C SER A 129 -13.71 0.62 -3.84
N ALA A 130 -13.24 -0.59 -4.13
CA ALA A 130 -12.04 -0.82 -4.93
C ALA A 130 -12.17 -0.26 -6.36
N SER A 131 -11.15 0.48 -6.78
CA SER A 131 -11.01 1.08 -8.10
C SER A 131 -9.54 1.41 -8.35
N ALA A 132 -9.15 1.75 -9.58
CA ALA A 132 -7.78 2.19 -9.86
C ALA A 132 -7.33 3.44 -9.07
N CYS A 133 -8.28 4.21 -8.51
CA CYS A 133 -7.98 5.37 -7.67
C CYS A 133 -7.85 5.03 -6.17
N THR A 134 -8.43 3.91 -5.73
CA THR A 134 -8.63 3.60 -4.31
C THR A 134 -8.01 2.27 -3.87
N ASP A 135 -7.68 1.38 -4.81
CA ASP A 135 -7.06 0.08 -4.55
C ASP A 135 -5.55 0.20 -4.78
N LEU A 136 -4.79 0.38 -3.69
CA LEU A 136 -3.38 0.74 -3.71
C LEU A 136 -2.47 -0.46 -3.85
N ASN A 137 -2.94 -1.67 -3.54
CA ASN A 137 -2.20 -2.91 -3.79
C ASN A 137 -2.70 -3.70 -5.01
N GLY A 138 -3.83 -3.29 -5.60
CA GLY A 138 -4.38 -3.89 -6.81
C GLY A 138 -5.00 -5.26 -6.58
N ASP A 139 -5.44 -5.58 -5.35
CA ASP A 139 -6.01 -6.89 -5.01
C ASP A 139 -7.54 -6.96 -5.16
N GLY A 140 -8.18 -5.85 -5.50
CA GLY A 140 -9.62 -5.72 -5.70
C GLY A 140 -10.42 -5.52 -4.41
N LEU A 141 -9.76 -5.34 -3.27
CA LEU A 141 -10.37 -5.05 -1.97
C LEU A 141 -9.97 -3.65 -1.48
N ILE A 142 -10.66 -3.16 -0.45
CA ILE A 142 -10.25 -1.98 0.30
C ILE A 142 -10.07 -2.42 1.74
N THR A 143 -8.84 -2.39 2.23
CA THR A 143 -8.49 -2.85 3.57
C THR A 143 -7.52 -1.87 4.24
N VAL A 144 -7.16 -2.15 5.49
CA VAL A 144 -6.09 -1.42 6.19
C VAL A 144 -4.77 -1.36 5.39
N THR A 145 -4.55 -2.28 4.44
CA THR A 145 -3.39 -2.29 3.56
C THR A 145 -3.30 -1.03 2.70
N ASP A 146 -4.42 -0.55 2.15
CA ASP A 146 -4.43 0.67 1.34
C ASP A 146 -4.05 1.89 2.16
N GLY A 147 -4.64 2.02 3.36
CA GLY A 147 -4.29 3.08 4.29
C GLY A 147 -2.82 3.00 4.75
N ALA A 148 -2.28 1.80 4.95
CA ALA A 148 -0.88 1.59 5.33
C ALA A 148 0.10 1.91 4.21
N LEU A 149 -0.24 1.57 2.95
CA LEU A 149 0.56 1.89 1.78
C LEU A 149 0.63 3.39 1.52
N LEU A 150 -0.46 4.11 1.80
CA LEU A 150 -0.50 5.55 1.75
C LEU A 150 0.31 6.18 2.89
N ALA A 151 0.16 5.70 4.12
CA ALA A 151 0.97 6.11 5.27
C ALA A 151 2.46 5.99 4.98
N ASN A 152 2.89 4.83 4.48
CA ASN A 152 4.27 4.60 4.12
C ASN A 152 4.74 5.50 2.96
N CYS A 153 3.86 5.86 2.02
CA CYS A 153 4.19 6.77 0.92
C CYS A 153 4.57 8.17 1.43
N TYR A 154 3.69 8.86 2.16
CA TYR A 154 4.00 10.24 2.60
C TYR A 154 5.07 10.29 3.69
N ASN A 155 5.17 9.28 4.56
CA ASN A 155 6.23 9.24 5.58
C ASN A 155 7.61 9.02 4.93
N THR A 156 7.69 8.14 3.92
CA THR A 156 8.94 7.94 3.16
C THR A 156 9.31 9.19 2.37
N GLN A 157 8.31 9.88 1.79
CA GLN A 157 8.49 11.16 1.12
C GLN A 157 9.10 12.19 2.06
N ASP A 158 8.49 12.42 3.22
CA ASP A 158 8.93 13.40 4.21
C ASP A 158 10.34 13.11 4.74
N ALA A 159 10.67 11.82 4.92
CA ALA A 159 12.02 11.41 5.32
C ALA A 159 13.05 11.64 4.20
N HIS A 160 12.69 11.34 2.95
CA HIS A 160 13.53 11.52 1.78
C HIS A 160 13.83 13.01 1.52
N ASP A 161 12.82 13.86 1.63
CA ASP A 161 12.89 15.29 1.33
C ASP A 161 13.72 16.10 2.35
N GLN A 162 14.05 15.51 3.50
CA GLN A 162 14.99 16.09 4.47
C GLN A 162 16.44 16.09 3.96
N SER A 163 16.78 15.31 2.93
CA SER A 163 18.12 15.25 2.34
C SER A 163 18.12 15.86 0.94
N PRO A 164 19.02 16.79 0.59
CA PRO A 164 19.11 17.30 -0.78
C PRO A 164 19.67 16.22 -1.73
N HIS A 165 18.96 15.95 -2.82
CA HIS A 165 19.38 15.04 -3.87
C HIS A 165 19.02 15.60 -5.26
N VAL A 166 19.79 15.18 -6.27
CA VAL A 166 19.65 15.68 -7.66
C VAL A 166 18.50 14.98 -8.40
N LEU A 167 18.13 13.76 -7.97
CA LEU A 167 17.05 12.95 -8.52
C LEU A 167 15.99 12.77 -7.44
N HIS A 168 14.78 13.28 -7.70
CA HIS A 168 13.60 13.16 -6.84
C HIS A 168 12.74 12.05 -7.46
N TYR A 169 13.01 10.79 -7.10
CA TYR A 169 12.33 9.59 -7.61
C TYR A 169 11.58 8.90 -6.46
N HIS A 170 10.27 8.66 -6.60
CA HIS A 170 9.37 8.29 -5.50
C HIS A 170 8.60 6.99 -5.80
N PRO A 171 9.28 5.84 -5.87
CA PRO A 171 8.62 4.56 -6.14
C PRO A 171 7.67 4.14 -5.01
N TRP A 172 7.77 4.76 -3.82
CA TRP A 172 6.90 4.48 -2.67
C TRP A 172 5.48 5.02 -2.83
N CYS A 173 5.24 5.92 -3.78
CA CYS A 173 3.90 6.45 -4.09
C CYS A 173 3.41 6.04 -5.50
N ASP A 174 4.10 5.09 -6.14
CA ASP A 174 3.70 4.52 -7.42
C ASP A 174 2.85 3.28 -7.16
N TYR A 175 1.56 3.37 -7.46
CA TYR A 175 0.56 2.32 -7.23
C TYR A 175 0.10 1.67 -8.55
N PRO A 176 -0.34 0.40 -8.54
CA PRO A 176 -0.46 -0.48 -7.36
C PRO A 176 0.91 -0.98 -6.87
N ARG A 177 1.06 -1.12 -5.54
CA ARG A 177 2.27 -1.71 -4.93
C ARG A 177 1.92 -2.51 -3.69
N GLY A 178 2.89 -3.28 -3.24
CA GLY A 178 2.73 -4.18 -2.10
C GLY A 178 2.48 -5.61 -2.57
N TRP A 179 2.74 -6.55 -1.68
CA TRP A 179 2.55 -7.98 -1.96
C TRP A 179 2.30 -8.74 -0.66
N LEU A 180 1.87 -9.99 -0.79
CA LEU A 180 1.79 -10.90 0.34
C LEU A 180 3.18 -11.43 0.71
N SER A 181 3.73 -10.97 1.84
CA SER A 181 4.94 -11.53 2.42
C SER A 181 4.66 -12.91 3.01
N THR A 182 5.07 -13.97 2.30
CA THR A 182 4.91 -15.36 2.76
C THR A 182 5.93 -15.77 3.82
N LEU A 183 6.92 -14.90 4.12
CA LEU A 183 7.93 -15.12 5.16
C LEU A 183 7.49 -14.55 6.51
N ASP A 184 6.51 -13.64 6.49
CA ASP A 184 5.98 -12.99 7.67
C ASP A 184 4.66 -13.63 8.08
N THR A 185 4.49 -13.85 9.38
CA THR A 185 3.26 -14.46 9.90
C THR A 185 2.88 -13.86 11.24
N ALA A 186 1.58 -13.61 11.42
CA ALA A 186 0.99 -13.17 12.67
C ALA A 186 -0.20 -14.04 13.10
N TRP A 187 -0.45 -14.07 14.40
CA TRP A 187 -1.60 -14.75 14.99
C TRP A 187 -2.34 -13.78 15.90
N LEU A 188 -3.65 -13.70 15.73
CA LEU A 188 -4.56 -13.09 16.68
C LEU A 188 -5.17 -14.16 17.58
N SER A 189 -5.43 -13.79 18.83
CA SER A 189 -6.17 -14.64 19.77
C SER A 189 -6.95 -13.80 20.79
N LEU A 190 -8.01 -14.36 21.35
CA LEU A 190 -8.84 -13.73 22.38
C LEU A 190 -8.37 -14.12 23.79
N GLY A 191 -8.51 -13.18 24.74
CA GLY A 191 -8.25 -13.45 26.15
C GLY A 191 -8.89 -12.41 27.07
N ASN A 192 -8.68 -12.58 28.38
CA ASN A 192 -9.11 -11.65 29.42
C ASN A 192 -10.58 -11.18 29.31
N PHE A 193 -11.49 -12.08 28.95
CA PHE A 193 -12.92 -11.75 28.94
C PHE A 193 -13.42 -11.41 30.35
N ASP A 194 -13.92 -10.18 30.51
CA ASP A 194 -14.50 -9.67 31.75
C ASP A 194 -15.97 -9.27 31.49
N PRO A 195 -16.94 -10.12 31.90
CA PRO A 195 -18.36 -9.83 31.71
C PRO A 195 -18.88 -8.70 32.59
N VAL A 196 -18.17 -8.35 33.68
CA VAL A 196 -18.55 -7.28 34.61
C VAL A 196 -18.05 -5.95 34.11
N GLY A 197 -16.76 -5.88 33.73
CA GLY A 197 -16.14 -4.71 33.11
C GLY A 197 -16.58 -4.46 31.66
N LYS A 198 -17.25 -5.46 31.05
CA LYS A 198 -17.65 -5.50 29.64
C LYS A 198 -16.47 -5.35 28.67
N THR A 199 -15.43 -6.12 28.89
CA THR A 199 -14.21 -6.08 28.06
C THR A 199 -13.78 -7.46 27.58
N VAL A 200 -13.10 -7.49 26.45
CA VAL A 200 -12.32 -8.63 25.97
C VAL A 200 -11.03 -8.10 25.34
N ASP A 201 -9.92 -8.79 25.55
CA ASP A 201 -8.63 -8.37 24.99
C ASP A 201 -8.29 -9.23 23.77
N ILE A 202 -7.69 -8.57 22.78
CA ILE A 202 -7.08 -9.20 21.61
C ILE A 202 -5.58 -9.26 21.85
N PHE A 203 -4.97 -10.38 21.52
CA PHE A 203 -3.52 -10.59 21.61
C PHE A 203 -2.93 -10.80 20.22
N LEU A 204 -1.72 -10.29 20.02
CA LEU A 204 -0.93 -10.44 18.80
C LEU A 204 0.35 -11.23 19.09
N LYS A 205 0.65 -12.21 18.24
CA LYS A 205 1.95 -12.85 18.14
C LYS A 205 2.49 -12.63 16.72
N ASN A 206 3.67 -12.02 16.59
CA ASN A 206 4.29 -11.63 15.32
C ASN A 206 5.82 -11.84 15.40
N PRO A 207 6.33 -13.08 15.25
CA PRO A 207 7.75 -13.37 15.42
C PRO A 207 8.61 -12.96 14.21
N ASN A 208 8.02 -12.82 13.02
CA ASN A 208 8.75 -12.63 11.76
C ASN A 208 8.90 -11.16 11.35
N SER A 209 7.87 -10.35 11.58
CA SER A 209 7.79 -8.94 11.20
C SER A 209 7.23 -8.07 12.33
N ARG A 210 7.52 -6.77 12.27
CA ARG A 210 6.78 -5.77 13.03
C ARG A 210 5.41 -5.59 12.35
N VAL A 211 4.45 -4.98 13.04
CA VAL A 211 3.10 -4.76 12.49
C VAL A 211 2.79 -3.27 12.45
N LEU A 212 2.53 -2.75 11.26
CA LEU A 212 2.16 -1.36 11.00
C LEU A 212 0.64 -1.14 11.10
N GLY A 213 -0.14 -2.13 10.69
CA GLY A 213 -1.59 -2.08 10.72
C GLY A 213 -2.24 -3.46 10.77
N TYR A 214 -3.49 -3.49 11.20
CA TYR A 214 -4.31 -4.69 11.28
C TYR A 214 -5.80 -4.37 11.14
N GLU A 215 -6.55 -5.29 10.56
CA GLU A 215 -8.00 -5.21 10.42
C GLU A 215 -8.64 -6.57 10.67
N PHE A 216 -9.62 -6.63 11.57
CA PHE A 216 -10.37 -7.84 11.85
C PHE A 216 -11.80 -7.55 12.30
N ASP A 217 -12.64 -8.57 12.18
CA ASP A 217 -14.03 -8.55 12.62
C ASP A 217 -14.25 -9.50 13.80
N LEU A 218 -15.05 -9.06 14.76
CA LEU A 218 -15.51 -9.88 15.87
C LEU A 218 -16.94 -10.36 15.64
N SER A 219 -17.29 -11.49 16.23
CA SER A 219 -18.67 -11.97 16.35
C SER A 219 -19.02 -12.19 17.81
N GLY A 220 -20.33 -12.27 18.11
CA GLY A 220 -20.82 -12.52 19.47
C GLY A 220 -20.89 -11.28 20.37
N LEU A 221 -20.50 -10.11 19.87
CA LEU A 221 -20.63 -8.82 20.55
C LEU A 221 -20.80 -7.67 19.57
N THR A 222 -21.24 -6.53 20.08
CA THR A 222 -21.19 -5.23 19.39
C THR A 222 -20.29 -4.27 20.16
N ILE A 223 -19.43 -3.54 19.46
CA ILE A 223 -18.38 -2.71 20.04
C ILE A 223 -18.94 -1.39 20.58
N GLN A 224 -18.47 -0.98 21.76
CA GLN A 224 -18.65 0.37 22.31
C GLN A 224 -17.46 1.26 21.94
N SER A 225 -16.24 0.77 22.19
CA SER A 225 -14.98 1.45 21.90
C SER A 225 -13.83 0.45 21.93
N VAL A 226 -12.67 0.85 21.42
CA VAL A 226 -11.44 0.05 21.46
C VAL A 226 -10.30 0.90 22.04
N GLU A 227 -9.45 0.27 22.84
CA GLU A 227 -8.26 0.87 23.46
C GLU A 227 -7.00 0.14 22.97
N ASN A 228 -5.94 0.88 22.65
CA ASN A 228 -4.64 0.31 22.31
C ASN A 228 -3.93 -0.21 23.56
N LEU A 229 -3.50 -1.48 23.57
CA LEU A 229 -2.73 -2.07 24.66
C LEU A 229 -1.25 -2.29 24.32
N SER A 230 -0.84 -2.04 23.07
CA SER A 230 0.53 -2.25 22.59
C SER A 230 1.47 -1.17 23.15
N PRO A 231 2.37 -1.48 24.10
CA PRO A 231 3.07 -0.44 24.86
C PRO A 231 4.00 0.44 24.02
N ASN A 232 4.58 -0.11 22.96
CA ASN A 232 5.56 0.59 22.14
C ASN A 232 4.95 1.54 21.09
N VAL A 233 3.63 1.48 20.88
CA VAL A 233 2.89 2.35 19.95
C VAL A 233 1.63 2.95 20.59
N MET A 234 1.53 2.94 21.92
CA MET A 234 0.31 3.30 22.66
C MET A 234 -0.28 4.67 22.28
N ASN A 235 0.58 5.64 21.95
CA ASN A 235 0.19 7.00 21.55
C ASN A 235 0.49 7.31 20.07
N GLU A 236 0.87 6.30 19.29
CA GLU A 236 1.39 6.45 17.92
C GLU A 236 0.58 5.65 16.88
N MET A 237 -0.11 4.59 17.33
CA MET A 237 -1.02 3.80 16.53
C MET A 237 -2.46 4.13 16.94
N ALA A 238 -3.25 4.56 15.97
CA ALA A 238 -4.67 4.77 16.14
C ALA A 238 -5.38 3.41 16.09
N VAL A 239 -6.35 3.19 16.97
CA VAL A 239 -7.21 2.00 16.96
C VAL A 239 -8.65 2.46 16.87
N SER A 240 -9.32 2.05 15.81
CA SER A 240 -10.61 2.59 15.35
C SER A 240 -11.66 1.48 15.27
N SER A 241 -12.90 1.86 15.56
CA SER A 241 -14.09 1.02 15.45
C SER A 241 -15.34 1.90 15.37
N SER A 242 -16.46 1.38 14.89
CA SER A 242 -17.76 2.07 14.91
C SER A 242 -18.59 1.63 16.11
N LEU A 243 -19.28 2.58 16.77
CA LEU A 243 -20.22 2.27 17.84
C LEU A 243 -21.35 1.35 17.34
N GLY A 244 -21.50 0.19 17.97
CA GLY A 244 -22.45 -0.85 17.57
C GLY A 244 -21.94 -1.78 16.46
N GLY A 245 -20.78 -1.50 15.87
CA GLY A 245 -20.14 -2.33 14.85
C GLY A 245 -19.36 -3.51 15.43
N THR A 246 -18.68 -4.25 14.56
CA THR A 246 -17.89 -5.45 14.88
C THR A 246 -16.43 -5.37 14.46
N LYS A 247 -16.10 -4.42 13.58
CA LYS A 247 -14.79 -4.27 12.98
C LYS A 247 -13.86 -3.43 13.86
N VAL A 248 -12.60 -3.85 13.91
CA VAL A 248 -11.50 -3.11 14.54
C VAL A 248 -10.39 -2.91 13.52
N ILE A 249 -9.90 -1.68 13.43
CA ILE A 249 -8.77 -1.31 12.56
C ILE A 249 -7.72 -0.60 13.40
N GLY A 250 -6.51 -1.14 13.42
CA GLY A 250 -5.33 -0.46 13.95
C GLY A 250 -4.43 -0.01 12.82
N LEU A 251 -3.99 1.25 12.84
CA LEU A 251 -3.04 1.76 11.86
C LEU A 251 -2.17 2.86 12.49
N SER A 252 -0.86 2.83 12.20
CA SER A 252 -0.02 4.01 12.45
C SER A 252 0.08 4.87 11.20
N TYR A 253 -0.18 6.16 11.37
CA TYR A 253 -0.04 7.18 10.34
C TYR A 253 1.37 7.80 10.31
N ILE A 254 2.29 7.34 11.17
CA ILE A 254 3.64 7.91 11.29
C ILE A 254 4.73 6.84 11.23
N ASP A 255 4.42 5.70 10.58
CA ASP A 255 5.29 4.53 10.42
C ASP A 255 5.80 3.90 11.73
N SER A 256 5.13 4.17 12.86
CA SER A 256 5.37 3.45 14.10
C SER A 256 4.76 2.05 14.04
N SER A 257 5.53 1.04 14.44
CA SER A 257 5.13 -0.35 14.29
C SER A 257 5.24 -1.15 15.60
N ILE A 258 4.30 -2.06 15.81
CA ILE A 258 4.31 -3.00 16.95
C ILE A 258 5.55 -3.90 16.82
N VAL A 259 6.33 -3.98 17.89
CA VAL A 259 7.57 -4.79 17.91
C VAL A 259 7.28 -6.28 17.74
N LYS A 260 8.27 -7.02 17.25
CA LYS A 260 8.19 -8.49 17.08
C LYS A 260 7.99 -9.17 18.44
N SER A 261 7.12 -10.17 18.49
CA SER A 261 6.93 -11.01 19.67
C SER A 261 6.74 -12.48 19.32
N SER A 262 7.46 -13.36 20.03
CA SER A 262 7.32 -14.82 19.92
C SER A 262 6.20 -15.41 20.78
N ALA A 263 5.63 -14.62 21.69
CA ALA A 263 4.49 -14.97 22.52
C ALA A 263 3.32 -14.01 22.28
N PRO A 264 2.06 -14.42 22.51
CA PRO A 264 0.92 -13.51 22.42
C PRO A 264 1.04 -12.35 23.42
N MET A 265 1.11 -11.11 22.92
CA MET A 265 1.15 -9.88 23.70
C MET A 265 -0.15 -9.10 23.52
N PRO A 266 -0.61 -8.33 24.52
CA PRO A 266 -1.84 -7.52 24.38
C PRO A 266 -1.75 -6.56 23.20
N LEU A 267 -2.72 -6.62 22.30
CA LEU A 267 -2.84 -5.78 21.11
C LEU A 267 -3.77 -4.60 21.38
N CYS A 268 -5.04 -4.91 21.66
CA CYS A 268 -6.08 -3.95 21.97
C CYS A 268 -7.13 -4.54 22.91
N ARG A 269 -7.88 -3.67 23.58
CA ARG A 269 -9.03 -4.01 24.41
C ARG A 269 -10.30 -3.53 23.76
N VAL A 270 -11.27 -4.42 23.61
CA VAL A 270 -12.61 -4.09 23.12
C VAL A 270 -13.54 -3.94 24.30
N HIS A 271 -14.11 -2.74 24.44
CA HIS A 271 -15.26 -2.51 25.30
C HIS A 271 -16.52 -2.81 24.50
N TYR A 272 -17.40 -3.66 24.99
CA TYR A 272 -18.61 -4.05 24.26
C TYR A 272 -19.89 -3.48 24.86
N LEU A 273 -20.87 -3.18 24.02
CA LEU A 273 -22.20 -2.74 24.44
C LEU A 273 -23.02 -3.92 24.97
N THR A 274 -23.19 -4.93 24.12
CA THR A 274 -24.02 -6.12 24.32
C THR A 274 -23.34 -7.34 23.72
N LEU A 275 -23.60 -8.49 24.35
CA LEU A 275 -23.26 -9.80 23.80
C LEU A 275 -24.44 -10.27 22.93
N THR A 276 -24.14 -10.80 21.77
CA THR A 276 -25.14 -11.22 20.77
C THR A 276 -25.19 -12.74 20.59
N ASP A 277 -24.23 -13.46 21.17
CA ASP A 277 -24.15 -14.92 21.10
C ASP A 277 -23.52 -15.51 22.37
N ALA A 278 -23.55 -16.83 22.50
CA ALA A 278 -22.92 -17.59 23.57
C ALA A 278 -21.39 -17.73 23.40
N GLN A 279 -20.83 -17.27 22.28
CA GLN A 279 -19.40 -17.24 22.01
C GLN A 279 -19.01 -15.89 21.41
N ILE A 280 -17.85 -15.38 21.82
CA ILE A 280 -17.19 -14.25 21.17
C ILE A 280 -16.06 -14.83 20.33
N CYS A 281 -15.99 -14.52 19.03
CA CYS A 281 -14.95 -15.05 18.16
C CYS A 281 -14.30 -13.96 17.32
N ILE A 282 -13.05 -14.18 16.93
CA ILE A 282 -12.45 -13.50 15.78
C ILE A 282 -13.07 -14.11 14.53
N ALA A 283 -14.02 -13.40 13.94
CA ALA A 283 -14.87 -13.90 12.86
C ALA A 283 -14.15 -13.89 11.52
N ASP A 284 -13.36 -12.85 11.28
CA ASP A 284 -12.56 -12.69 10.07
C ASP A 284 -11.34 -11.79 10.36
N ILE A 285 -10.28 -11.95 9.59
CA ILE A 285 -9.13 -11.05 9.58
C ILE A 285 -8.95 -10.62 8.14
N ALA A 286 -9.27 -9.36 7.83
CA ALA A 286 -9.13 -8.85 6.47
C ALA A 286 -7.65 -8.82 6.12
N ASP A 287 -6.85 -8.11 6.91
CA ASP A 287 -5.41 -7.99 6.70
C ASP A 287 -4.62 -7.70 7.97
N ILE A 288 -3.35 -8.11 7.96
CA ILE A 288 -2.30 -7.63 8.86
C ILE A 288 -1.13 -7.18 7.99
N VAL A 289 -0.55 -6.04 8.31
CA VAL A 289 0.43 -5.35 7.46
C VAL A 289 1.75 -5.19 8.21
N ASN A 290 2.87 -5.55 7.57
CA ASN A 290 4.21 -5.40 8.16
C ASN A 290 4.75 -3.97 8.11
N GLU A 291 5.96 -3.76 8.64
CA GLU A 291 6.62 -2.44 8.64
C GLU A 291 6.88 -1.84 7.26
N ASP A 292 6.86 -2.64 6.19
CA ASP A 292 7.09 -2.21 4.81
C ASP A 292 5.77 -1.99 4.04
N ALA A 293 4.65 -1.92 4.76
CA ALA A 293 3.30 -1.81 4.20
C ALA A 293 2.86 -2.99 3.30
N ASN A 294 3.38 -4.19 3.56
CA ASN A 294 3.00 -5.41 2.84
C ASN A 294 2.06 -6.28 3.67
N ASN A 295 1.07 -6.93 3.03
CA ASN A 295 0.24 -7.96 3.67
C ASN A 295 1.13 -9.09 4.19
N ILE A 296 0.74 -9.72 5.29
CA ILE A 296 1.43 -10.90 5.83
C ILE A 296 0.46 -12.06 6.02
N ILE A 297 1.00 -13.27 6.16
CA ILE A 297 0.18 -14.43 6.51
C ILE A 297 -0.41 -14.21 7.91
N HIS A 298 -1.71 -14.41 8.07
CA HIS A 298 -2.40 -14.26 9.34
C HIS A 298 -3.20 -15.52 9.71
N HIS A 299 -3.43 -15.66 11.01
CA HIS A 299 -4.18 -16.75 11.61
C HIS A 299 -4.93 -16.25 12.84
N GLY A 300 -5.95 -16.98 13.28
CA GLY A 300 -6.75 -16.63 14.46
C GLY A 300 -8.26 -16.63 14.21
N THR A 301 -8.68 -16.68 12.94
CA THR A 301 -10.09 -16.85 12.56
C THR A 301 -10.68 -18.10 13.21
N GLY A 302 -11.82 -17.95 13.89
CA GLY A 302 -12.48 -19.02 14.63
C GLY A 302 -11.92 -19.28 16.03
N ASP A 303 -10.94 -18.51 16.51
CA ASP A 303 -10.63 -18.48 17.94
C ASP A 303 -11.81 -17.85 18.69
N CYS A 304 -12.30 -18.54 19.72
CA CYS A 304 -13.56 -18.22 20.39
C CYS A 304 -13.46 -18.36 21.91
N LEU A 305 -14.04 -17.40 22.63
CA LEU A 305 -14.28 -17.49 24.07
C LEU A 305 -15.76 -17.81 24.33
N THR A 306 -16.01 -18.73 25.25
CA THR A 306 -17.38 -19.03 25.70
C THR A 306 -17.85 -17.95 26.66
N VAL A 307 -19.04 -17.42 26.40
CA VAL A 307 -19.74 -16.52 27.30
C VAL A 307 -20.50 -17.37 28.32
N PRO A 308 -20.21 -17.28 29.63
CA PRO A 308 -21.02 -17.94 30.64
C PRO A 308 -22.45 -17.38 30.54
N ASN A 309 -23.45 -18.24 30.35
CA ASN A 309 -24.86 -17.87 30.28
C ASN A 309 -25.17 -16.82 31.35
N THR A 310 -25.40 -15.59 30.91
CA THR A 310 -25.95 -14.55 31.78
C THR A 310 -27.41 -14.91 31.98
N VAL A 311 -27.76 -15.28 33.21
CA VAL A 311 -29.16 -15.44 33.60
C VAL A 311 -29.82 -14.09 33.35
N VAL A 312 -30.78 -14.06 32.41
CA VAL A 312 -31.59 -12.89 32.05
C VAL A 312 -32.25 -12.29 33.28
#